data_AF-A0A1U7PHB8-F1
#
_entry.id   AF-A0A1U7PHB8-F1
#
_cell.length_a   1.000
_cell.length_b   1.000
_cell.length_c   1.000
_cell.angle_alpha   90.00
_cell.angle_beta   90.00
_cell.angle_gamma   90.00
#
_symmetry.space_group_name_H-M   'P 1'
#
loop_
_entity.id
_entity.type
_entity.pdbx_description
1 polymer ?
#
loop_
_entity_poly.entity_id
_entity_poly.type
_entity_poly.pdbx_seq_one_letter_code
_entity_poly.pdbx_strand_id
1 'polypeptide(L)'
;MAKRPYPLFLYATGRLLALMDPADPMRTRILTEQTTTSFGHQGEVRADRYTSRAPFPEGTIILHDLHLTIPGNETVQIDTLILTTTIAYVMEVKNIYGCLELEENPARLKRTGSDGKIHYFSSPLIQLDLAIDTLSYWLFMHDIPLPVKGAVILASKNVDVRFPEGTPIHLVTEIPFLLKKELNGDASVTDQTLRWAAEAMRRQEERFHPYPLAPYFHVATEKLSDAPLCNQCAGRMLCGAANRKGICLSCGNRQWIPFVEKLVDYFLIRSSTLTIEQAQGYLGVSKSKAQGLLRFPLFTKHGKSVATWYQLNYSAVILDDEGKLIIPAF
;
A
#
# COMPACT_ATOMS: atom_id res chain seq x y z
N MET A 1 3.56 17.97 -2.47
CA MET A 1 2.77 16.72 -2.57
C MET A 1 3.55 15.61 -1.90
N ALA A 2 2.98 14.95 -0.89
CA ALA A 2 3.60 13.77 -0.30
C ALA A 2 3.65 12.67 -1.36
N LYS A 3 4.73 11.89 -1.40
CA LYS A 3 4.86 10.80 -2.36
C LYS A 3 3.99 9.63 -1.93
N ARG A 4 3.35 8.94 -2.88
CA ARG A 4 2.66 7.69 -2.61
C ARG A 4 3.66 6.65 -2.09
N PRO A 5 3.41 6.02 -0.93
CA PRO A 5 4.31 4.99 -0.41
C PRO A 5 4.26 3.75 -1.29
N TYR A 6 5.40 3.06 -1.41
CA TYR A 6 5.40 1.72 -2.01
C TYR A 6 4.62 0.75 -1.09
N PRO A 7 3.73 -0.09 -1.63
CA PRO A 7 2.91 -0.97 -0.81
C PRO A 7 3.76 -1.97 -0.02
N LEU A 8 3.67 -1.92 1.31
CA LEU A 8 4.36 -2.88 2.19
C LEU A 8 4.00 -4.33 1.86
N PHE A 9 2.77 -4.55 1.38
CA PHE A 9 2.30 -5.88 0.99
C PHE A 9 3.11 -6.44 -0.18
N LEU A 10 3.50 -5.61 -1.15
CA LEU A 10 4.33 -6.04 -2.28
C LEU A 10 5.74 -6.42 -1.82
N TYR A 11 6.34 -5.64 -0.90
CA TYR A 11 7.61 -6.01 -0.28
C TYR A 11 7.48 -7.35 0.44
N ALA A 12 6.54 -7.46 1.38
CA ALA A 12 6.38 -8.63 2.24
C ALA A 12 6.05 -9.91 1.46
N THR A 13 5.17 -9.85 0.47
CA THR A 13 4.85 -11.00 -0.40
C THR A 13 6.04 -11.43 -1.24
N GLY A 14 6.87 -10.51 -1.73
CA GLY A 14 8.09 -10.82 -2.46
C GLY A 14 9.10 -11.57 -1.58
N ARG A 15 9.23 -11.14 -0.32
CA ARG A 15 10.08 -11.80 0.68
C ARG A 15 9.52 -13.19 1.04
N LEU A 16 8.21 -13.32 1.27
CA LEU A 16 7.55 -14.60 1.53
C LEU A 16 7.75 -15.60 0.38
N LEU A 17 7.49 -15.18 -0.86
CA LEU A 17 7.70 -16.02 -2.05
C LEU A 17 9.15 -16.48 -2.19
N ALA A 18 10.13 -15.66 -1.80
CA ALA A 18 11.53 -16.09 -1.79
C ALA A 18 11.82 -17.18 -0.74
N LEU A 19 11.08 -17.22 0.38
CA LEU A 19 11.25 -18.19 1.46
C LEU A 19 10.45 -19.49 1.28
N MET A 20 9.41 -19.48 0.45
CA MET A 20 8.57 -20.66 0.15
C MET A 20 9.23 -21.66 -0.79
N ASP A 21 8.92 -22.96 -0.65
CA ASP A 21 9.23 -23.99 -1.64
C ASP A 21 8.60 -23.63 -3.00
N PRO A 22 9.34 -23.55 -4.12
CA PRO A 22 8.80 -23.30 -5.45
C PRO A 22 7.61 -24.18 -5.87
N ALA A 23 7.50 -25.39 -5.32
CA ALA A 23 6.41 -26.32 -5.61
C ALA A 23 5.15 -26.12 -4.75
N ASP A 24 5.17 -25.21 -3.75
CA ASP A 24 4.03 -24.96 -2.88
C ASP A 24 2.85 -24.35 -3.67
N PRO A 25 1.66 -24.98 -3.68
CA PRO A 25 0.51 -24.51 -4.46
C PRO A 25 0.00 -23.13 -4.03
N MET A 26 0.25 -22.70 -2.78
CA MET A 26 -0.18 -21.39 -2.27
C MET A 26 0.54 -20.23 -2.98
N ARG A 27 1.70 -20.50 -3.59
CA ARG A 27 2.45 -19.49 -4.36
C ARG A 27 1.62 -18.88 -5.47
N THR A 28 0.79 -19.65 -6.16
CA THR A 28 -0.06 -19.15 -7.26
C THR A 28 -1.03 -18.08 -6.76
N ARG A 29 -1.65 -18.31 -5.59
CA ARG A 29 -2.54 -17.33 -4.97
C ARG A 29 -1.78 -16.06 -4.58
N ILE A 30 -0.64 -16.20 -3.87
CA ILE A 30 0.17 -15.06 -3.43
C ILE A 30 0.68 -14.24 -4.63
N LEU A 31 1.14 -14.89 -5.70
CA LEU A 31 1.56 -14.23 -6.93
C LEU A 31 0.41 -13.48 -7.60
N THR A 32 -0.80 -14.04 -7.58
CA THR A 32 -1.99 -13.39 -8.16
C THR A 32 -2.34 -12.11 -7.39
N GLU A 33 -2.36 -12.18 -6.05
CA GLU A 33 -2.61 -11.01 -5.20
C GLU A 33 -1.49 -9.97 -5.35
N GLN A 34 -0.22 -10.38 -5.31
CA GLN A 34 0.93 -9.50 -5.53
C GLN A 34 0.88 -8.81 -6.91
N THR A 35 0.55 -9.56 -7.96
CA THR A 35 0.43 -9.02 -9.33
C THR A 35 -0.69 -7.99 -9.41
N THR A 36 -1.85 -8.30 -8.80
CA THR A 36 -3.01 -7.39 -8.75
C THR A 36 -2.67 -6.10 -8.02
N THR A 37 -2.08 -6.18 -6.83
CA THR A 37 -1.64 -5.01 -6.06
C THR A 37 -0.59 -4.19 -6.82
N SER A 38 0.36 -4.85 -7.50
CA SER A 38 1.38 -4.16 -8.29
C SER A 38 0.77 -3.39 -9.47
N PHE A 39 -0.19 -3.99 -10.18
CA PHE A 39 -0.89 -3.32 -11.26
C PHE A 39 -1.72 -2.12 -10.76
N GLY A 40 -2.39 -2.24 -9.61
CA GLY A 40 -3.09 -1.12 -8.97
C GLY A 40 -2.14 0.04 -8.68
N HIS A 41 -1.08 -0.24 -7.91
CA HIS A 41 -0.07 0.76 -7.53
C HIS A 41 0.57 1.46 -8.74
N GLN A 42 0.91 0.72 -9.81
CA GLN A 42 1.45 1.33 -11.04
C GLN A 42 0.46 2.29 -11.71
N GLY A 43 -0.85 2.01 -11.62
CA GLY A 43 -1.91 2.89 -12.08
C GLY A 43 -1.98 4.18 -11.27
N GLU A 44 -1.95 4.05 -9.96
CA GLU A 44 -1.97 5.17 -9.03
C GLU A 44 -0.73 6.07 -9.18
N VAL A 45 0.48 5.50 -9.23
CA VAL A 45 1.72 6.26 -9.49
C VAL A 45 1.66 7.00 -10.83
N ARG A 46 1.02 6.41 -11.83
CA ARG A 46 0.81 7.07 -13.13
C ARG A 46 -0.16 8.25 -12.99
N ALA A 47 -1.26 8.10 -12.25
CA ALA A 47 -2.18 9.18 -11.95
C ALA A 47 -1.49 10.31 -11.19
N ASP A 48 -0.74 9.99 -10.14
CA ASP A 48 0.02 10.95 -9.33
C ASP A 48 0.95 11.84 -10.19
N ARG A 49 1.59 11.26 -11.23
CA ARG A 49 2.43 12.01 -12.17
C ARG A 49 1.66 13.05 -13.02
N TYR A 50 0.39 12.81 -13.32
CA TYR A 50 -0.46 13.78 -14.00
C TYR A 50 -1.09 14.75 -13.01
N THR A 51 -1.48 14.28 -11.83
CA THR A 51 -1.90 15.10 -10.69
C THR A 51 -0.87 16.17 -10.37
N SER A 52 0.43 15.83 -10.34
CA SER A 52 1.51 16.80 -10.08
C SER A 52 1.68 17.90 -11.14
N ARG A 53 1.00 17.79 -12.29
CA ARG A 53 1.01 18.78 -13.37
C ARG A 53 -0.22 19.70 -13.32
N ALA A 54 -1.17 19.42 -12.44
CA ALA A 54 -2.36 20.22 -12.29
C ALA A 54 -2.03 21.57 -11.61
N PRO A 55 -2.71 22.66 -11.97
CA PRO A 55 -2.58 23.93 -11.28
C PRO A 55 -3.39 23.89 -9.98
N PHE A 56 -2.72 23.64 -8.86
CA PHE A 56 -3.36 23.61 -7.55
C PHE A 56 -3.53 25.01 -6.96
N PRO A 57 -4.67 25.30 -6.30
CA PRO A 57 -4.78 26.42 -5.39
C PRO A 57 -3.73 26.36 -4.28
N GLU A 58 -3.32 27.52 -3.77
CA GLU A 58 -2.46 27.58 -2.59
C GLU A 58 -3.14 26.89 -1.39
N GLY A 59 -2.36 26.24 -0.53
CA GLY A 59 -2.89 25.52 0.63
C GLY A 59 -3.47 24.13 0.34
N THR A 60 -3.49 23.69 -0.92
CA THR A 60 -3.99 22.34 -1.30
C THR A 60 -3.24 21.23 -0.53
N ILE A 61 -4.00 20.30 0.05
CA ILE A 61 -3.48 19.10 0.72
C ILE A 61 -3.88 17.87 -0.11
N ILE A 62 -2.93 16.98 -0.38
CA ILE A 62 -3.17 15.75 -1.13
C ILE A 62 -2.84 14.57 -0.21
N LEU A 63 -3.81 13.68 -0.04
CA LEU A 63 -3.70 12.45 0.73
C LEU A 63 -3.83 11.25 -0.21
N HIS A 64 -2.82 10.38 -0.20
CA HIS A 64 -2.83 9.12 -0.92
C HIS A 64 -3.17 7.96 0.00
N ASP A 65 -3.86 6.94 -0.54
CA ASP A 65 -4.13 5.66 0.13
C ASP A 65 -4.75 5.85 1.51
N LEU A 66 -5.79 6.69 1.59
CA LEU A 66 -6.45 7.01 2.84
C LEU A 66 -7.51 5.95 3.15
N HIS A 67 -7.39 5.28 4.29
CA HIS A 67 -8.43 4.41 4.82
C HIS A 67 -9.30 5.20 5.80
N LEU A 68 -10.54 5.46 5.43
CA LEU A 68 -11.48 6.23 6.23
C LEU A 68 -12.52 5.29 6.85
N THR A 69 -12.54 5.22 8.17
CA THR A 69 -13.51 4.42 8.93
C THR A 69 -14.53 5.33 9.59
N ILE A 70 -15.81 5.07 9.37
CA ILE A 70 -16.89 5.64 10.18
C ILE A 70 -17.22 4.64 11.30
N PRO A 71 -17.23 5.04 12.58
CA PRO A 71 -17.56 4.13 13.67
C PRO A 71 -18.90 3.41 13.44
N GLY A 72 -18.87 2.08 13.40
CA GLY A 72 -20.06 1.24 13.15
C GLY A 72 -20.33 0.90 11.67
N ASN A 73 -19.54 1.42 10.74
CA ASN A 73 -19.64 1.13 9.30
C ASN A 73 -18.35 0.49 8.76
N GLU A 74 -18.38 0.09 7.49
CA GLU A 74 -17.20 -0.41 6.77
C GLU A 74 -16.16 0.69 6.53
N THR A 75 -14.88 0.32 6.55
CA THR A 75 -13.75 1.17 6.16
C THR A 75 -13.70 1.30 4.64
N VAL A 76 -13.58 2.53 4.15
CA VAL A 76 -13.45 2.81 2.72
C VAL A 76 -12.05 3.30 2.41
N GLN A 77 -11.43 2.70 1.39
CA GLN A 77 -10.16 3.15 0.86
C GLN A 77 -10.39 4.24 -0.19
N ILE A 78 -9.65 5.33 -0.08
CA ILE A 78 -9.63 6.44 -1.03
C ILE A 78 -8.23 6.52 -1.65
N ASP A 79 -8.13 6.22 -2.94
CA ASP A 79 -6.84 6.17 -3.64
C ASP A 79 -6.12 7.51 -3.59
N THR A 80 -6.84 8.60 -3.91
CA THR A 80 -6.34 9.97 -3.76
C THR A 80 -7.47 10.92 -3.35
N LEU A 81 -7.25 11.64 -2.26
CA LEU A 81 -8.09 12.74 -1.80
C LEU A 81 -7.33 14.06 -1.95
N ILE A 82 -7.92 15.00 -2.68
CA ILE A 82 -7.43 16.37 -2.82
C ILE A 82 -8.34 17.29 -2.01
N LEU A 83 -7.75 17.98 -1.04
CA LEU A 83 -8.42 18.91 -0.15
C LEU A 83 -8.00 20.33 -0.48
N THR A 84 -8.98 21.18 -0.70
CA THR A 84 -8.82 22.63 -0.86
C THR A 84 -9.80 23.34 0.06
N THR A 85 -9.70 24.67 0.20
CA THR A 85 -10.70 25.44 0.96
C THR A 85 -12.08 25.49 0.29
N THR A 86 -12.20 25.07 -0.97
CA THR A 86 -13.43 25.12 -1.77
C THR A 86 -14.10 23.75 -1.88
N ILE A 87 -13.31 22.66 -1.98
CA ILE A 87 -13.82 21.31 -2.25
C ILE A 87 -12.88 20.20 -1.72
N ALA A 88 -13.48 19.06 -1.38
CA ALA A 88 -12.82 17.76 -1.28
C ALA A 88 -13.06 16.94 -2.55
N TYR A 89 -11.99 16.59 -3.26
CA TYR A 89 -12.06 15.87 -4.53
C TYR A 89 -11.45 14.47 -4.42
N VAL A 90 -12.28 13.45 -4.61
CA VAL A 90 -11.91 12.03 -4.59
C VAL A 90 -11.52 11.59 -6.00
N MET A 91 -10.38 10.92 -6.15
CA MET A 91 -10.02 10.22 -7.38
C MET A 91 -9.92 8.73 -7.09
N GLU A 92 -10.72 7.94 -7.79
CA GLU A 92 -10.71 6.47 -7.76
C GLU A 92 -9.94 5.96 -8.99
N VAL A 93 -8.78 5.34 -8.82
CA VAL A 93 -7.87 5.03 -9.93
C VAL A 93 -8.01 3.58 -10.38
N LYS A 94 -8.41 3.37 -11.63
CA LYS A 94 -8.51 2.03 -12.25
C LYS A 94 -7.47 1.84 -13.34
N ASN A 95 -6.59 0.85 -13.15
CA ASN A 95 -5.63 0.43 -14.17
C ASN A 95 -6.17 -0.77 -14.97
N ILE A 96 -7.17 -0.52 -15.81
CA ILE A 96 -7.84 -1.56 -16.60
C ILE A 96 -7.67 -1.23 -18.09
N TYR A 97 -7.36 -2.23 -18.92
CA TYR A 97 -7.19 -2.11 -20.38
C TYR A 97 -8.34 -2.78 -21.15
N GLY A 98 -8.45 -2.49 -22.45
CA GLY A 98 -9.44 -3.10 -23.33
C GLY A 98 -10.68 -2.23 -23.54
N CYS A 99 -11.74 -2.81 -24.09
CA CYS A 99 -13.02 -2.13 -24.28
C CYS A 99 -13.83 -2.22 -22.99
N LEU A 100 -14.24 -1.08 -22.46
CA LEU A 100 -14.95 -0.93 -21.21
C LEU A 100 -16.38 -0.45 -21.45
N GLU A 101 -17.34 -1.18 -20.87
CA GLU A 101 -18.77 -0.90 -20.95
C GLU A 101 -19.33 -0.96 -19.52
N LEU A 102 -20.17 0.02 -19.15
CA LEU A 102 -20.93 -0.05 -17.91
C LEU A 102 -22.23 -0.82 -18.16
N GLU A 103 -22.49 -1.83 -17.35
CA GLU A 103 -23.78 -2.51 -17.30
C GLU A 103 -24.57 -1.98 -16.11
N GLU A 104 -25.87 -1.73 -16.32
CA GLU A 104 -26.83 -1.46 -15.27
C GLU A 104 -27.61 -2.74 -14.96
N ASN A 105 -28.00 -2.95 -13.69
CA ASN A 105 -28.86 -4.05 -13.24
C ASN A 105 -28.31 -5.49 -13.48
N PRO A 106 -27.24 -5.92 -12.79
CA PRO A 106 -26.54 -5.22 -11.72
C PRO A 106 -25.39 -4.35 -12.25
N ALA A 107 -25.11 -3.26 -11.52
CA ALA A 107 -24.05 -2.32 -11.83
C ALA A 107 -22.68 -3.01 -11.87
N ARG A 108 -22.11 -3.17 -13.08
CA ARG A 108 -20.85 -3.85 -13.32
C ARG A 108 -20.04 -3.15 -14.40
N LEU A 109 -18.73 -3.34 -14.34
CA LEU A 109 -17.82 -2.95 -15.41
C LEU A 109 -17.51 -4.20 -16.25
N LYS A 110 -17.99 -4.21 -17.49
CA LYS A 110 -17.66 -5.25 -18.48
C LYS A 110 -16.40 -4.83 -19.23
N ARG A 111 -15.42 -5.72 -19.29
CA ARG A 111 -14.18 -5.56 -20.03
C ARG A 111 -14.07 -6.61 -21.12
N THR A 112 -13.93 -6.18 -22.37
CA THR A 112 -13.58 -7.05 -23.49
C THR A 112 -12.10 -6.87 -23.82
N GLY A 113 -11.33 -7.94 -23.67
CA GLY A 113 -9.91 -7.98 -24.01
C GLY A 113 -9.64 -8.01 -25.51
N SER A 114 -8.39 -7.79 -25.92
CA SER A 114 -7.98 -7.89 -27.32
C SER A 114 -8.11 -9.30 -27.89
N ASP A 115 -8.13 -10.32 -27.03
CA ASP A 115 -8.38 -11.72 -27.38
C ASP A 115 -9.89 -12.05 -27.45
N GLY A 116 -10.76 -11.06 -27.29
CA GLY A 116 -12.21 -11.22 -27.27
C GLY A 116 -12.78 -11.75 -25.97
N LYS A 117 -11.95 -12.06 -24.96
CA LYS A 117 -12.45 -12.56 -23.66
C LYS A 117 -13.12 -11.46 -22.86
N ILE A 118 -14.25 -11.82 -22.25
CA ILE A 118 -15.05 -10.94 -21.41
C ILE A 118 -14.72 -11.21 -19.94
N HIS A 119 -14.48 -10.13 -19.20
CA HIS A 119 -14.32 -10.15 -17.75
C HIS A 119 -15.27 -9.13 -17.12
N TYR A 120 -15.84 -9.50 -15.98
CA TYR A 120 -16.71 -8.64 -15.20
C TYR A 120 -16.00 -8.19 -13.92
N PHE A 121 -16.11 -6.91 -13.63
CA PHE A 121 -15.59 -6.29 -12.42
C PHE A 121 -16.72 -5.54 -11.71
N SER A 122 -16.55 -5.29 -10.41
CA SER A 122 -17.41 -4.36 -9.68
C SER A 122 -17.39 -2.98 -10.34
N SER A 123 -18.54 -2.30 -10.33
CA SER A 123 -18.61 -0.95 -10.89
C SER A 123 -17.68 0.00 -10.15
N PRO A 124 -16.76 0.71 -10.82
CA PRO A 124 -15.92 1.72 -10.18
C PRO A 124 -16.72 2.94 -9.74
N LEU A 125 -17.91 3.17 -10.31
CA LEU A 125 -18.81 4.24 -9.89
C LEU A 125 -19.38 3.97 -8.50
N ILE A 126 -19.76 2.71 -8.20
CA ILE A 126 -20.22 2.35 -6.84
C ILE A 126 -19.11 2.58 -5.81
N GLN A 127 -17.86 2.26 -6.17
CA GLN A 127 -16.72 2.48 -5.28
C GLN A 127 -16.46 3.97 -5.05
N LEU A 128 -16.56 4.77 -6.11
CA LEU A 128 -16.48 6.23 -6.04
C LEU A 128 -17.60 6.82 -5.17
N ASP A 129 -18.85 6.42 -5.40
CA ASP A 129 -20.01 6.91 -4.66
C ASP A 129 -19.88 6.58 -3.17
N LEU A 130 -19.48 5.34 -2.84
CA LEU A 130 -19.24 4.93 -1.45
C LEU A 130 -18.14 5.78 -0.79
N ALA A 131 -17.06 6.10 -1.50
CA ALA A 131 -16.01 6.97 -1.01
C ALA A 131 -16.50 8.42 -0.80
N ILE A 132 -17.28 8.95 -1.73
CA ILE A 132 -17.88 10.29 -1.64
C ILE A 132 -18.84 10.37 -0.45
N ASP A 133 -19.75 9.40 -0.31
CA ASP A 133 -20.73 9.35 0.78
C ASP A 133 -20.05 9.23 2.15
N THR A 134 -19.05 8.36 2.24
CA THR A 134 -18.28 8.14 3.48
C THR A 134 -17.52 9.40 3.90
N LEU A 135 -16.84 10.06 2.96
CA LEU A 135 -16.14 11.31 3.24
C LEU A 135 -17.11 12.46 3.56
N SER A 136 -18.23 12.54 2.85
CA SER A 136 -19.27 13.55 3.10
C SER A 136 -19.84 13.40 4.51
N TYR A 137 -20.12 12.17 4.92
CA TYR A 137 -20.59 11.88 6.27
C TYR A 137 -19.52 12.20 7.32
N TRP A 138 -18.26 11.85 7.07
CA TRP A 138 -17.15 12.20 7.98
C TRP A 138 -17.04 13.71 8.18
N LEU A 139 -17.08 14.49 7.10
CA LEU A 139 -17.01 15.96 7.15
C LEU A 139 -18.21 16.56 7.88
N PHE A 140 -19.41 16.03 7.63
CA PHE A 140 -20.64 16.42 8.33
C PHE A 140 -20.54 16.19 9.85
N MET A 141 -20.05 15.02 10.28
CA MET A 141 -19.86 14.69 11.70
C MET A 141 -18.86 15.60 12.43
N HIS A 142 -18.06 16.36 11.67
CA HIS A 142 -17.05 17.30 12.18
C HIS A 142 -17.41 18.77 11.91
N ASP A 143 -18.65 19.06 11.50
CA ASP A 143 -19.13 20.42 11.17
C ASP A 143 -18.28 21.13 10.11
N ILE A 144 -17.78 20.37 9.12
CA ILE A 144 -16.97 20.91 8.02
C ILE A 144 -17.85 20.99 6.76
N PRO A 145 -18.29 22.20 6.35
CA PRO A 145 -19.19 22.39 5.20
C PRO A 145 -18.43 22.35 3.86
N LEU A 146 -17.57 21.35 3.67
CA LEU A 146 -16.78 21.20 2.46
C LEU A 146 -17.50 20.26 1.49
N PRO A 147 -17.88 20.70 0.27
CA PRO A 147 -18.51 19.83 -0.70
C PRO A 147 -17.55 18.71 -1.13
N VAL A 148 -18.10 17.52 -1.37
CA VAL A 148 -17.35 16.37 -1.87
C VAL A 148 -17.78 16.07 -3.30
N LYS A 149 -16.80 15.93 -4.20
CA LYS A 149 -17.00 15.39 -5.55
C LYS A 149 -15.91 14.37 -5.82
N GLY A 150 -16.04 13.65 -6.93
CA GLY A 150 -14.94 12.85 -7.40
C GLY A 150 -15.12 12.32 -8.80
N ALA A 151 -14.12 11.58 -9.25
CA ALA A 151 -14.13 10.90 -10.53
C ALA A 151 -13.33 9.60 -10.48
N VAL A 152 -13.72 8.68 -11.36
CA VAL A 152 -12.92 7.51 -11.70
C VAL A 152 -11.88 7.90 -12.73
N ILE A 153 -10.63 7.55 -12.47
CA ILE A 153 -9.49 7.83 -13.33
C ILE A 153 -8.99 6.53 -13.95
N LEU A 154 -9.09 6.41 -15.28
CA LEU A 154 -8.57 5.27 -16.03
C LEU A 154 -7.09 5.49 -16.34
N ALA A 155 -6.24 4.73 -15.64
CA ALA A 155 -4.79 4.83 -15.75
C ALA A 155 -4.20 4.15 -16.99
N SER A 156 -4.95 3.27 -17.67
CA SER A 156 -4.47 2.57 -18.86
C SER A 156 -4.44 3.45 -20.10
N LYS A 157 -3.44 3.25 -20.96
CA LYS A 157 -3.32 3.95 -22.25
C LYS A 157 -4.16 3.31 -23.37
N ASN A 158 -4.52 2.03 -23.21
CA ASN A 158 -5.19 1.23 -24.24
C ASN A 158 -6.59 0.90 -23.75
N VAL A 159 -7.45 1.91 -23.73
CA VAL A 159 -8.83 1.81 -23.26
C VAL A 159 -9.74 2.37 -24.35
N ASP A 160 -10.73 1.57 -24.74
CA ASP A 160 -11.88 2.01 -25.53
C ASP A 160 -13.05 2.19 -24.57
N VAL A 161 -13.51 3.43 -24.40
CA VAL A 161 -14.53 3.79 -23.42
C VAL A 161 -15.88 3.93 -24.11
N ARG A 162 -16.88 3.18 -23.64
CA ARG A 162 -18.27 3.30 -24.10
C ARG A 162 -19.17 3.62 -22.92
N PHE A 163 -19.03 4.83 -22.38
CA PHE A 163 -19.85 5.32 -21.28
C PHE A 163 -20.79 6.43 -21.74
N PRO A 164 -21.96 6.61 -21.09
CA PRO A 164 -22.83 7.75 -21.34
C PRO A 164 -22.10 9.09 -21.11
N GLU A 165 -22.49 10.12 -21.84
CA GLU A 165 -21.99 11.47 -21.64
C GLU A 165 -22.30 11.95 -20.20
N GLY A 166 -21.36 12.68 -19.59
CA GLY A 166 -21.50 13.21 -18.23
C GLY A 166 -21.13 12.22 -17.11
N THR A 167 -20.82 10.96 -17.44
CA THR A 167 -20.30 10.01 -16.44
C THR A 167 -18.96 10.51 -15.90
N PRO A 168 -18.71 10.53 -14.57
CA PRO A 168 -17.49 11.08 -13.97
C PRO A 168 -16.30 10.12 -14.12
N ILE A 169 -16.01 9.71 -15.35
CA ILE A 169 -14.90 8.82 -15.70
C ILE A 169 -14.00 9.54 -16.70
N HIS A 170 -12.72 9.62 -16.37
CA HIS A 170 -11.72 10.33 -17.16
C HIS A 170 -10.49 9.48 -17.40
N LEU A 171 -9.83 9.69 -18.54
CA LEU A 171 -8.49 9.18 -18.79
C LEU A 171 -7.49 9.93 -17.90
N VAL A 172 -6.44 9.23 -17.47
CA VAL A 172 -5.39 9.79 -16.62
C VAL A 172 -4.71 11.04 -17.20
N THR A 173 -4.71 11.19 -18.52
CA THR A 173 -4.17 12.36 -19.22
C THR A 173 -5.02 13.62 -19.04
N GLU A 174 -6.30 13.48 -18.67
CA GLU A 174 -7.24 14.58 -18.49
C GLU A 174 -7.17 15.21 -17.09
N ILE A 175 -6.50 14.56 -16.14
CA ILE A 175 -6.38 15.02 -14.74
C ILE A 175 -6.01 16.51 -14.63
N PRO A 176 -5.00 17.06 -15.34
CA PRO A 176 -4.66 18.48 -15.19
C PRO A 176 -5.81 19.43 -15.56
N PHE A 177 -6.58 19.09 -16.60
CA PHE A 177 -7.73 19.90 -17.03
C PHE A 177 -8.92 19.71 -16.09
N LEU A 178 -9.19 18.46 -15.68
CA LEU A 178 -10.23 18.10 -14.74
C LEU A 178 -10.05 18.85 -13.41
N LEU A 179 -8.87 18.75 -12.80
CA LEU A 179 -8.57 19.42 -11.53
C LEU A 179 -8.57 20.93 -11.66
N LYS A 180 -8.08 21.48 -12.79
CA LYS A 180 -8.21 22.91 -13.07
C LYS A 180 -9.67 23.35 -13.07
N LYS A 181 -10.60 22.53 -13.58
CA LYS A 181 -12.04 22.85 -13.61
C LYS A 181 -12.69 22.70 -12.24
N GLU A 182 -12.47 21.58 -11.57
CA GLU A 182 -13.22 21.19 -10.37
C GLU A 182 -12.72 21.85 -9.07
N LEU A 183 -11.46 22.31 -9.02
CA LEU A 183 -10.89 22.95 -7.82
C LEU A 183 -11.12 24.47 -7.74
N ASN A 184 -11.94 25.04 -8.62
CA ASN A 184 -12.33 26.45 -8.56
C ASN A 184 -13.60 26.65 -7.72
N GLY A 185 -13.71 27.81 -7.07
CA GLY A 185 -14.92 28.23 -6.37
C GLY A 185 -14.60 29.17 -5.22
N ASP A 186 -15.63 29.53 -4.47
CA ASP A 186 -15.49 30.30 -3.24
C ASP A 186 -15.11 29.38 -2.07
N ALA A 187 -14.25 29.89 -1.18
CA ALA A 187 -13.81 29.14 -0.02
C ALA A 187 -15.00 28.85 0.91
N SER A 188 -15.22 27.57 1.20
CA SER A 188 -16.23 27.09 2.15
C SER A 188 -15.65 26.92 3.55
N VAL A 189 -14.32 26.73 3.67
CA VAL A 189 -13.61 26.50 4.93
C VAL A 189 -12.28 27.25 4.98
N THR A 190 -11.70 27.36 6.17
CA THR A 190 -10.36 27.96 6.35
C THR A 190 -9.24 26.95 6.11
N ASP A 191 -8.02 27.43 5.82
CA ASP A 191 -6.82 26.59 5.74
C ASP A 191 -6.55 25.83 7.05
N GLN A 192 -6.89 26.43 8.19
CA GLN A 192 -6.71 25.81 9.50
C GLN A 192 -7.64 24.61 9.67
N THR A 193 -8.91 24.75 9.26
CA THR A 193 -9.89 23.66 9.24
C THR A 193 -9.42 22.54 8.31
N LEU A 194 -8.89 22.89 7.13
CA LEU A 194 -8.41 21.93 6.14
C LEU A 194 -7.23 21.10 6.66
N ARG A 195 -6.24 21.76 7.28
CA ARG A 195 -5.07 21.11 7.90
C ARG A 195 -5.49 20.19 9.04
N TRP A 196 -6.41 20.65 9.89
CA TRP A 196 -6.95 19.83 10.97
C TRP A 196 -7.64 18.58 10.43
N ALA A 197 -8.48 18.72 9.39
CA ALA A 197 -9.20 17.61 8.79
C ALA A 197 -8.25 16.55 8.22
N ALA A 198 -7.23 17.00 7.47
CA ALA A 198 -6.22 16.11 6.92
C ALA A 198 -5.46 15.33 8.00
N GLU A 199 -5.09 15.99 9.10
CA GLU A 199 -4.40 15.35 10.21
C GLU A 199 -5.31 14.39 10.99
N ALA A 200 -6.58 14.78 11.21
CA ALA A 200 -7.57 13.95 11.88
C ALA A 200 -7.84 12.65 11.10
N MET A 201 -8.05 12.75 9.78
CA MET A 201 -8.21 11.57 8.91
C MET A 201 -7.00 10.65 8.97
N ARG A 202 -5.78 11.20 8.96
CA ARG A 202 -4.55 10.39 9.08
C ARG A 202 -4.40 9.70 10.44
N ARG A 203 -4.88 10.31 11.52
CA ARG A 203 -4.83 9.70 12.87
C ARG A 203 -5.85 8.58 13.05
N GLN A 204 -6.97 8.62 12.34
CA GLN A 204 -8.05 7.63 12.40
C GLN A 204 -7.88 6.49 11.39
N GLU A 205 -6.81 6.51 10.60
CA GLU A 205 -6.56 5.56 9.51
C GLU A 205 -6.38 4.13 10.04
N GLU A 206 -7.37 3.27 9.83
CA GLU A 206 -7.25 1.82 10.05
C GLU A 206 -6.76 1.16 8.75
N ARG A 207 -5.44 1.00 8.65
CA ARG A 207 -4.84 0.36 7.48
C ARG A 207 -5.17 -1.12 7.44
N PHE A 208 -5.43 -1.62 6.22
CA PHE A 208 -5.43 -3.05 5.97
C PHE A 208 -4.14 -3.69 6.52
N HIS A 209 -4.30 -4.65 7.43
CA HIS A 209 -3.20 -5.24 8.18
C HIS A 209 -3.17 -6.78 8.07
N PRO A 210 -2.69 -7.33 6.93
CA PRO A 210 -2.65 -8.78 6.70
C PRO A 210 -1.46 -9.47 7.38
N TYR A 211 -0.71 -8.77 8.25
CA TYR A 211 0.53 -9.28 8.81
C TYR A 211 0.27 -9.99 10.15
N PRO A 212 0.95 -11.12 10.42
CA PRO A 212 1.95 -11.77 9.57
C PRO A 212 1.34 -12.52 8.37
N LEU A 213 2.05 -12.53 7.23
CA LEU A 213 1.51 -13.08 5.97
C LEU A 213 1.35 -14.60 5.96
N ALA A 214 2.20 -15.36 6.67
CA ALA A 214 2.08 -16.82 6.68
C ALA A 214 0.72 -17.29 7.23
N PRO A 215 0.25 -16.84 8.41
CA PRO A 215 -1.10 -17.19 8.88
C PRO A 215 -2.20 -16.61 7.97
N TYR A 216 -2.04 -15.41 7.41
CA TYR A 216 -3.00 -14.82 6.46
C TYR A 216 -3.23 -15.70 5.23
N PHE A 217 -2.16 -16.28 4.68
CA PHE A 217 -2.22 -17.21 3.54
C PHE A 217 -2.36 -18.68 3.94
N HIS A 218 -2.49 -18.99 5.23
CA HIS A 218 -2.50 -20.36 5.76
C HIS A 218 -1.26 -21.19 5.37
N VAL A 219 -0.10 -20.54 5.31
CA VAL A 219 1.20 -21.18 5.08
C VAL A 219 1.81 -21.56 6.42
N ALA A 220 2.17 -22.83 6.57
CA ALA A 220 2.86 -23.34 7.76
C ALA A 220 4.28 -22.74 7.84
N THR A 221 4.60 -22.08 8.95
CA THR A 221 5.88 -21.34 9.07
C THR A 221 7.10 -22.26 9.05
N GLU A 222 6.94 -23.52 9.44
CA GLU A 222 7.97 -24.56 9.48
C GLU A 222 8.41 -24.98 8.07
N LYS A 223 7.56 -24.74 7.05
CA LYS A 223 7.87 -24.99 5.63
C LYS A 223 8.69 -23.86 4.99
N LEU A 224 8.75 -22.70 5.65
CA LEU A 224 9.47 -21.55 5.13
C LEU A 224 10.96 -21.66 5.48
N SER A 225 11.82 -21.36 4.51
CA SER A 225 13.26 -21.30 4.72
C SER A 225 13.64 -20.25 5.78
N ASP A 226 14.66 -20.54 6.58
CA ASP A 226 15.30 -19.56 7.49
C ASP A 226 16.50 -18.86 6.85
N ALA A 227 16.75 -19.07 5.55
CA ALA A 227 17.84 -18.41 4.85
C ALA A 227 17.66 -16.88 4.85
N PRO A 228 18.70 -16.09 5.18
CA PRO A 228 18.66 -14.66 4.90
C PRO A 228 18.46 -14.40 3.41
N LEU A 229 17.82 -13.29 3.07
CA LEU A 229 17.57 -12.91 1.69
C LEU A 229 18.43 -11.71 1.29
N CYS A 230 18.97 -11.76 0.07
CA CYS A 230 19.79 -10.70 -0.53
C CYS A 230 19.11 -9.32 -0.47
N ASN A 231 19.87 -8.27 -0.16
CA ASN A 231 19.36 -6.89 -0.12
C ASN A 231 19.25 -6.20 -1.50
N GLN A 232 19.58 -6.92 -2.59
CA GLN A 232 19.48 -6.42 -3.97
C GLN A 232 18.36 -7.11 -4.76
N CYS A 233 18.20 -8.43 -4.62
CA CYS A 233 17.25 -9.20 -5.42
C CYS A 233 16.32 -10.12 -4.60
N ALA A 234 16.37 -10.04 -3.27
CA ALA A 234 15.63 -10.93 -2.36
C ALA A 234 15.90 -12.44 -2.53
N GLY A 235 16.86 -12.86 -3.35
CA GLY A 235 17.24 -14.27 -3.47
C GLY A 235 17.88 -14.82 -2.19
N ARG A 236 17.64 -16.10 -1.89
CA ARG A 236 18.21 -16.79 -0.72
C ARG A 236 19.73 -16.70 -0.70
N MET A 237 20.27 -16.50 0.49
CA MET A 237 21.71 -16.44 0.71
C MET A 237 22.24 -17.75 1.27
N LEU A 238 23.32 -18.23 0.67
CA LEU A 238 24.15 -19.27 1.24
C LEU A 238 25.13 -18.64 2.24
N CYS A 239 25.05 -19.07 3.49
CA CYS A 239 25.85 -18.55 4.59
C CYS A 239 26.72 -19.67 5.18
N GLY A 240 28.02 -19.41 5.35
CA GLY A 240 28.90 -20.31 6.12
C GLY A 240 28.72 -20.10 7.62
N ALA A 241 28.84 -21.17 8.41
CA ALA A 241 28.53 -21.17 9.85
C ALA A 241 29.23 -20.06 10.68
N ALA A 242 30.45 -19.65 10.29
CA ALA A 242 31.21 -18.59 10.97
C ALA A 242 31.28 -17.27 10.18
N ASN A 243 30.71 -17.21 8.97
CA ASN A 243 30.87 -16.09 8.06
C ASN A 243 29.75 -15.06 8.23
N ARG A 244 30.14 -13.80 8.47
CA ARG A 244 29.22 -12.66 8.51
C ARG A 244 28.78 -12.18 7.13
N LYS A 245 29.31 -12.80 6.06
CA LYS A 245 28.97 -12.57 4.66
C LYS A 245 28.37 -13.84 4.07
N GLY A 246 27.41 -13.68 3.18
CA GLY A 246 26.85 -14.78 2.38
C GLY A 246 26.91 -14.45 0.88
N ILE A 247 26.68 -15.47 0.07
CA ILE A 247 26.57 -15.34 -1.39
C ILE A 247 25.11 -15.55 -1.75
N CYS A 248 24.53 -14.63 -2.54
CA CYS A 248 23.18 -14.79 -3.05
C CYS A 248 23.14 -15.89 -4.11
N LEU A 249 22.23 -16.85 -3.96
CA LEU A 249 22.04 -17.95 -4.92
C LEU A 249 21.34 -17.54 -6.22
N SER A 250 20.77 -16.32 -6.27
CA SER A 250 20.09 -15.79 -7.45
C SER A 250 21.00 -14.88 -8.27
N CYS A 251 21.60 -13.86 -7.66
CA CYS A 251 22.44 -12.89 -8.38
C CYS A 251 23.95 -13.06 -8.19
N GLY A 252 24.41 -14.03 -7.40
CA GLY A 252 25.84 -14.26 -7.13
C GLY A 252 26.52 -13.22 -6.24
N ASN A 253 25.83 -12.13 -5.87
CA ASN A 253 26.44 -11.06 -5.08
C ASN A 253 26.87 -11.53 -3.68
N ARG A 254 28.11 -11.21 -3.30
CA ARG A 254 28.67 -11.48 -1.97
C ARG A 254 28.52 -10.25 -1.07
N GLN A 255 27.73 -10.37 -0.01
CA GLN A 255 27.36 -9.24 0.85
C GLN A 255 27.32 -9.63 2.34
N TRP A 256 27.26 -8.64 3.23
CA TRP A 256 26.96 -8.88 4.64
C TRP A 256 25.56 -9.42 4.80
N ILE A 257 25.36 -10.34 5.74
CA ILE A 257 24.03 -10.88 6.03
C ILE A 257 23.11 -9.73 6.49
N PRO A 258 21.99 -9.48 5.80
CA PRO A 258 21.06 -8.40 6.12
C PRO A 258 20.17 -8.78 7.31
N PHE A 259 20.75 -8.73 8.51
CA PHE A 259 20.08 -9.19 9.74
C PHE A 259 18.87 -8.34 10.12
N VAL A 260 18.90 -7.03 9.85
CA VAL A 260 17.78 -6.12 10.19
C VAL A 260 16.59 -6.43 9.28
N GLU A 261 16.82 -6.54 7.98
CA GLU A 261 15.79 -6.92 7.00
C GLU A 261 15.26 -8.32 7.30
N LYS A 262 16.11 -9.28 7.68
CA LYS A 262 15.66 -10.62 8.11
C LYS A 262 14.75 -10.56 9.35
N LEU A 263 14.98 -9.64 10.29
CA LEU A 263 14.07 -9.42 11.42
C LEU A 263 12.75 -8.78 10.98
N VAL A 264 12.79 -7.80 10.07
CA VAL A 264 11.56 -7.22 9.49
C VAL A 264 10.75 -8.30 8.78
N ASP A 265 11.39 -9.14 7.97
CA ASP A 265 10.74 -10.29 7.31
C ASP A 265 10.10 -11.24 8.32
N TYR A 266 10.76 -11.51 9.45
CA TYR A 266 10.18 -12.34 10.52
C TYR A 266 8.84 -11.77 11.00
N PHE A 267 8.78 -10.47 11.27
CA PHE A 267 7.55 -9.83 11.76
C PHE A 267 6.44 -9.78 10.70
N LEU A 268 6.81 -9.48 9.46
CA LEU A 268 5.87 -9.40 8.35
C LEU A 268 5.35 -10.77 7.91
N ILE A 269 6.10 -11.84 8.13
CA ILE A 269 5.78 -13.16 7.56
C ILE A 269 5.40 -14.17 8.64
N ARG A 270 6.16 -14.28 9.73
CA ARG A 270 6.09 -15.42 10.65
C ARG A 270 5.27 -15.15 11.91
N SER A 271 5.54 -14.06 12.62
CA SER A 271 4.93 -13.78 13.93
C SER A 271 4.93 -12.28 14.24
N SER A 272 3.88 -11.78 14.87
CA SER A 272 3.77 -10.38 15.31
C SER A 272 4.65 -10.03 16.50
N THR A 273 5.25 -11.04 17.17
CA THR A 273 6.10 -10.87 18.36
C THR A 273 7.35 -11.73 18.29
N LEU A 274 8.42 -11.25 18.95
CA LEU A 274 9.71 -11.92 19.02
C LEU A 274 10.39 -11.67 20.38
N THR A 275 10.84 -12.73 21.05
CA THR A 275 11.73 -12.62 22.22
C THR A 275 13.19 -12.57 21.80
N ILE A 276 14.08 -12.19 22.72
CA ILE A 276 15.51 -12.15 22.41
C ILE A 276 16.07 -13.56 22.16
N GLU A 277 15.59 -14.57 22.89
CA GLU A 277 15.99 -15.97 22.69
C GLU A 277 15.54 -16.49 21.31
N GLN A 278 14.31 -16.16 20.88
CA GLN A 278 13.82 -16.47 19.54
C GLN A 278 14.66 -15.76 18.46
N ALA A 279 15.02 -14.49 18.67
CA ALA A 279 15.86 -13.73 17.74
C ALA A 279 17.25 -14.38 17.60
N GLN A 280 17.84 -14.86 18.69
CA GLN A 280 19.13 -15.56 18.64
C GLN A 280 19.04 -16.84 17.81
N GLY A 281 18.03 -17.68 18.06
CA GLY A 281 17.81 -18.91 17.32
C GLY A 281 17.59 -18.65 15.83
N TYR A 282 16.69 -17.72 15.50
CA TYR A 282 16.33 -17.41 14.13
C TYR A 282 17.47 -16.78 13.31
N LEU A 283 18.27 -15.91 13.95
CA LEU A 283 19.39 -15.22 13.27
C LEU A 283 20.70 -16.02 13.33
N GLY A 284 20.84 -16.97 14.25
CA GLY A 284 22.10 -17.67 14.51
C GLY A 284 23.19 -16.73 15.06
N VAL A 285 22.84 -15.81 15.96
CA VAL A 285 23.78 -14.82 16.53
C VAL A 285 23.77 -14.79 18.05
N SER A 286 24.80 -14.18 18.65
CA SER A 286 24.87 -13.99 20.11
C SER A 286 23.77 -13.06 20.62
N LYS A 287 23.42 -13.21 21.91
CA LYS A 287 22.41 -12.39 22.59
C LYS A 287 22.70 -10.90 22.47
N SER A 288 23.95 -10.49 22.70
CA SER A 288 24.37 -9.09 22.60
C SER A 288 24.17 -8.53 21.19
N LYS A 289 24.49 -9.30 20.15
CA LYS A 289 24.28 -8.87 18.76
C LYS A 289 22.79 -8.76 18.42
N ALA A 290 21.97 -9.73 18.82
CA ALA A 290 20.53 -9.67 18.64
C ALA A 290 19.91 -8.45 19.36
N GLN A 291 20.37 -8.14 20.58
CA GLN A 291 19.95 -6.94 21.31
C GLN A 291 20.33 -5.65 20.59
N GLY A 292 21.53 -5.59 20.00
CA GLY A 292 21.95 -4.46 19.18
C GLY A 292 21.05 -4.27 17.96
N LEU A 293 20.72 -5.35 17.25
CA LEU A 293 19.82 -5.31 16.08
C LEU A 293 18.39 -4.90 16.45
N LEU A 294 17.89 -5.28 17.63
CA LEU A 294 16.55 -4.93 18.09
C LEU A 294 16.45 -3.51 18.71
N ARG A 295 17.52 -2.71 18.65
CA ARG A 295 17.52 -1.29 19.02
C ARG A 295 17.20 -0.35 17.86
N PHE A 296 17.17 -0.84 16.61
CA PHE A 296 16.78 -0.02 15.48
C PHE A 296 15.34 0.52 15.68
N PRO A 297 15.03 1.74 15.22
CA PRO A 297 13.69 2.34 15.30
C PRO A 297 12.56 1.51 14.68
N LEU A 298 12.91 0.54 13.84
CA LEU A 298 12.01 -0.46 13.26
C LEU A 298 11.37 -1.38 14.32
N PHE A 299 11.91 -1.46 15.54
CA PHE A 299 11.43 -2.40 16.55
C PHE A 299 11.03 -1.70 17.84
N THR A 300 9.82 -2.00 18.33
CA THR A 300 9.34 -1.51 19.62
C THR A 300 9.56 -2.57 20.68
N LYS A 301 10.20 -2.18 21.79
CA LYS A 301 10.43 -3.05 22.95
C LYS A 301 9.26 -2.95 23.93
N HIS A 302 8.76 -4.10 24.36
CA HIS A 302 7.72 -4.24 25.37
C HIS A 302 8.22 -5.09 26.56
N GLY A 303 7.56 -4.92 27.70
CA GLY A 303 7.88 -5.66 28.93
C GLY A 303 9.19 -5.26 29.61
N LYS A 304 9.54 -5.99 30.68
CA LYS A 304 10.76 -5.76 31.48
C LYS A 304 11.43 -7.10 31.81
N SER A 305 12.77 -7.09 31.89
CA SER A 305 13.58 -8.26 32.29
C SER A 305 13.28 -9.50 31.42
N VAL A 306 12.88 -10.62 32.02
CA VAL A 306 12.58 -11.90 31.36
C VAL A 306 11.31 -11.87 30.50
N ALA A 307 10.42 -10.92 30.74
CA ALA A 307 9.21 -10.72 29.94
C ALA A 307 9.42 -9.74 28.78
N THR A 308 10.66 -9.55 28.32
CA THR A 308 10.96 -8.64 27.19
C THR A 308 10.60 -9.30 25.87
N TRP A 309 9.79 -8.62 25.07
CA TRP A 309 9.46 -9.01 23.70
C TRP A 309 9.40 -7.78 22.80
N TYR A 310 9.45 -8.01 21.50
CA TYR A 310 9.56 -6.98 20.49
C TYR A 310 8.45 -7.12 19.45
N GLN A 311 8.06 -5.99 18.86
CA GLN A 311 7.19 -5.90 17.69
C GLN A 311 7.81 -5.02 16.61
N LEU A 312 7.30 -5.15 15.39
CA LEU A 312 7.61 -4.23 14.31
C LEU A 312 6.88 -2.89 14.52
N ASN A 313 7.63 -1.80 14.47
CA ASN A 313 7.08 -0.46 14.37
C ASN A 313 6.77 -0.17 12.90
N TYR A 314 5.54 -0.47 12.47
CA TYR A 314 5.12 -0.30 11.08
C TYR A 314 5.28 1.13 10.57
N SER A 315 5.12 2.13 11.43
CA SER A 315 5.31 3.56 11.06
C SER A 315 6.76 3.91 10.75
N ALA A 316 7.73 3.11 11.23
CA ALA A 316 9.15 3.27 10.91
C ALA A 316 9.58 2.46 9.68
N VAL A 317 8.71 1.62 9.12
CA VAL A 317 9.00 0.82 7.93
C VAL A 317 8.79 1.70 6.69
N ILE A 318 9.89 2.17 6.11
CA ILE A 318 9.88 3.02 4.92
C ILE A 318 10.51 2.25 3.77
N LEU A 319 9.82 2.24 2.64
CA LEU A 319 10.28 1.65 1.39
C LEU A 319 10.57 2.78 0.38
N ASP A 320 11.63 2.62 -0.41
CA ASP A 320 11.88 3.48 -1.57
C ASP A 320 10.94 3.13 -2.75
N ASP A 321 11.10 3.84 -3.87
CA ASP A 321 10.25 3.68 -5.06
C ASP A 321 10.38 2.31 -5.71
N GLU A 322 11.54 1.69 -5.53
CA GLU A 322 11.85 0.34 -5.98
C GLU A 322 11.39 -0.73 -4.99
N GLY A 323 10.75 -0.33 -3.89
CA GLY A 323 10.22 -1.22 -2.87
C GLY A 323 11.27 -1.81 -1.95
N LYS A 324 12.45 -1.19 -1.84
CA LYS A 324 13.52 -1.63 -0.94
C LYS A 324 13.39 -0.95 0.42
N LEU A 325 13.60 -1.74 1.47
CA LEU A 325 13.59 -1.25 2.85
C LEU A 325 14.74 -0.27 3.10
N ILE A 326 14.37 0.95 3.50
CA ILE A 326 15.30 1.95 3.99
C ILE A 326 15.52 1.69 5.48
N ILE A 327 16.74 1.30 5.84
CA ILE A 327 17.09 1.09 7.25
C ILE A 327 17.41 2.45 7.87
N PRO A 328 16.67 2.88 8.92
CA PRO A 328 16.98 4.12 9.62
C PRO A 328 18.35 4.03 10.27
N ALA A 329 19.07 5.16 10.31
CA ALA A 329 20.32 5.25 11.06
C ALA A 329 20.07 4.99 12.55
N PHE A 330 21.10 4.46 13.21
CA PHE A 330 21.16 4.35 14.67
C PHE A 330 21.24 5.73 15.33
#